data_AF-A0A3N2N8P1-F1
#
_entry.id   AF-A0A3N2N8P1-F1
#
_cell.length_a   1.000
_cell.length_b   1.000
_cell.length_c   1.000
_cell.angle_alpha   90.00
_cell.angle_beta   90.00
_cell.angle_gamma   90.00
#
_symmetry.space_group_name_H-M   'P 1'
#
loop_
_entity.id
_entity.type
_entity.pdbx_description
1 polymer ?
#
loop_
_entity_poly.entity_id
_entity_poly.type
_entity_poly.pdbx_seq_one_letter_code
_entity_poly.pdbx_strand_id
1 'polypeptide(L)'
;MPESKGWNEANKIPVFEYRPEYAEYQIESDNMYFTYPKSSVDDFGWENAENIYPGGAVWMNKGDEDYYIPFKEVAQYEEKGYEAVDVCRLHKQREAQIANLERFIRYYPNGEFTQEAKEKLIQLTVADVFDRQHGSLPKAQNVGGSYGTRSTIKIKNDTQYGLSIYYSGPELRQLYIGAGGSSTVDLPNGEYRIAVKADGGNVSDYAGLDVYQGGQYSYSLYIKGQYHWNSPSSSVRYNSSTG
;
A
#
# COMPACT_ATOMS: atom_id res chain seq x y z
N MET A 1 -19.79 -18.65 21.07
CA MET A 1 -18.51 -19.39 21.08
C MET A 1 -17.86 -19.59 19.70
N PRO A 2 -18.59 -19.76 18.57
CA PRO A 2 -17.97 -19.85 17.24
C PRO A 2 -17.32 -18.53 16.79
N GLU A 3 -17.99 -17.40 17.06
CA GLU A 3 -17.54 -16.07 16.64
C GLU A 3 -16.22 -15.66 17.30
N SER A 4 -16.09 -15.74 18.63
CA SER A 4 -14.85 -15.38 19.33
C SER A 4 -13.66 -16.22 18.87
N LYS A 5 -13.88 -17.49 18.49
CA LYS A 5 -12.85 -18.33 17.87
C LYS A 5 -12.49 -17.81 16.48
N GLY A 6 -13.48 -17.50 15.64
CA GLY A 6 -13.26 -16.90 14.33
C GLY A 6 -12.55 -15.55 14.39
N TRP A 7 -12.84 -14.74 15.40
CA TRP A 7 -12.17 -13.46 15.64
C TRP A 7 -10.70 -13.65 16.01
N ASN A 8 -10.41 -14.59 16.93
CA ASN A 8 -9.04 -14.94 17.28
C ASN A 8 -8.25 -15.47 16.08
N GLU A 9 -8.89 -16.22 15.19
CA GLU A 9 -8.27 -16.70 13.94
C GLU A 9 -8.02 -15.54 12.96
N ALA A 10 -8.97 -14.62 12.80
CA ALA A 10 -8.84 -13.47 11.92
C ALA A 10 -7.72 -12.50 12.35
N ASN A 11 -7.46 -12.39 13.65
CA ASN A 11 -6.43 -11.52 14.18
C ASN A 11 -5.02 -12.08 14.19
N LYS A 12 -4.85 -13.38 14.02
CA LYS A 12 -3.52 -13.96 14.01
C LYS A 12 -2.73 -13.41 12.83
N ILE A 13 -1.49 -12.99 13.11
CA ILE A 13 -0.51 -12.73 12.07
C ILE A 13 -0.17 -14.10 11.45
N PRO A 14 -0.44 -14.32 10.16
CA PRO A 14 -0.18 -15.59 9.52
C PRO A 14 1.32 -15.91 9.56
N VAL A 15 1.67 -17.16 9.88
CA VAL A 15 3.05 -17.62 9.82
C VAL A 15 3.28 -18.21 8.44
N PHE A 16 4.27 -17.67 7.72
CA PHE A 16 4.70 -18.20 6.43
C PHE A 16 6.04 -18.89 6.59
N GLU A 17 6.23 -19.99 5.85
CA GLU A 17 7.56 -20.58 5.68
C GLU A 17 8.40 -19.59 4.87
N TYR A 18 9.26 -18.87 5.60
CA TYR A 18 10.12 -17.85 5.01
C TYR A 18 11.20 -18.51 4.16
N ARG A 19 11.27 -18.10 2.90
CA ARG A 19 12.32 -18.51 1.97
C ARG A 19 13.18 -17.29 1.69
N PRO A 20 14.40 -17.22 2.26
CA PRO A 20 15.29 -16.07 2.11
C PRO A 20 15.61 -15.73 0.64
N GLU A 21 15.51 -16.71 -0.26
CA GLU A 21 15.68 -16.53 -1.70
C GLU A 21 14.66 -15.59 -2.35
N TYR A 22 13.54 -15.29 -1.69
CA TYR A 22 12.52 -14.34 -2.15
C TYR A 22 12.44 -13.08 -1.29
N ALA A 23 13.46 -12.82 -0.47
CA ALA A 23 13.52 -11.59 0.29
C ALA A 23 13.60 -10.40 -0.65
N GLU A 24 12.79 -9.39 -0.39
CA GLU A 24 12.76 -8.15 -1.16
C GLU A 24 12.79 -6.99 -0.19
N TYR A 25 13.57 -5.96 -0.52
CA TYR A 25 13.60 -4.71 0.20
C TYR A 25 12.62 -3.73 -0.46
N GLN A 26 11.93 -2.94 0.35
CA GLN A 26 11.19 -1.81 -0.18
C GLN A 26 12.14 -0.64 -0.40
N ILE A 27 12.03 -0.03 -1.57
CA ILE A 27 12.78 1.15 -1.94
C ILE A 27 11.82 2.26 -2.35
N GLU A 28 12.25 3.51 -2.14
CA GLU A 28 11.56 4.70 -2.59
C GLU A 28 12.38 5.39 -3.68
N SER A 29 11.72 5.78 -4.78
CA SER A 29 12.31 6.63 -5.83
C SER A 29 11.20 7.43 -6.49
N ASP A 30 11.45 8.70 -6.81
CA ASP A 30 10.46 9.61 -7.41
C ASP A 30 9.10 9.68 -6.66
N ASN A 31 9.12 9.57 -5.32
CA ASN A 31 7.95 9.48 -4.43
C ASN A 31 7.05 8.26 -4.73
N MET A 32 7.62 7.20 -5.28
CA MET A 32 6.98 5.90 -5.49
C MET A 32 7.76 4.82 -4.75
N TYR A 33 7.03 3.83 -4.24
CA TYR A 33 7.62 2.65 -3.62
C TYR A 33 7.76 1.51 -4.63
N PHE A 34 8.84 0.75 -4.53
CA PHE A 34 9.11 -0.44 -5.33
C PHE A 34 9.67 -1.54 -4.44
N THR A 35 9.72 -2.76 -4.95
CA THR A 35 10.50 -3.83 -4.33
C THR A 35 11.78 -4.06 -5.11
N TYR A 36 12.87 -4.30 -4.38
CA TYR A 36 14.19 -4.60 -4.93
C TYR A 36 14.71 -5.91 -4.33
N PRO A 37 15.07 -6.92 -5.15
CA PRO A 37 15.45 -8.23 -4.63
C PRO A 37 16.69 -8.15 -3.74
N LYS A 38 16.63 -8.82 -2.58
CA LYS A 38 17.80 -8.94 -1.69
C LYS A 38 18.98 -9.57 -2.42
N SER A 39 18.74 -10.59 -3.26
CA SER A 39 19.80 -11.22 -4.07
C SER A 39 20.53 -10.22 -4.97
N SER A 40 19.83 -9.21 -5.51
CA SER A 40 20.46 -8.17 -6.30
C SER A 40 21.37 -7.26 -5.47
N VAL A 41 21.03 -7.01 -4.20
CA VAL A 41 21.90 -6.30 -3.26
C VAL A 41 23.08 -7.17 -2.87
N ASP A 42 22.87 -8.47 -2.63
CA ASP A 42 23.94 -9.40 -2.25
C ASP A 42 24.98 -9.57 -3.38
N ASP A 43 24.52 -9.61 -4.65
CA ASP A 43 25.37 -9.80 -5.82
C ASP A 43 26.06 -8.51 -6.30
N PHE A 44 25.37 -7.37 -6.22
CA PHE A 44 25.81 -6.12 -6.86
C PHE A 44 25.88 -4.89 -5.93
N GLY A 45 25.49 -5.05 -4.66
CA GLY A 45 25.40 -3.97 -3.69
C GLY A 45 24.30 -2.95 -3.99
N TRP A 46 24.18 -1.98 -3.09
CA TRP A 46 23.25 -0.85 -3.24
C TRP A 46 23.63 0.11 -4.38
N GLU A 47 24.86 0.05 -4.88
CA GLU A 47 25.30 0.84 -6.04
C GLU A 47 24.50 0.49 -7.31
N ASN A 48 24.15 -0.79 -7.50
CA ASN A 48 23.30 -1.17 -8.62
C ASN A 48 21.87 -0.62 -8.48
N ALA A 49 21.33 -0.58 -7.26
CA ALA A 49 20.03 0.04 -7.00
C ALA A 49 20.06 1.55 -7.32
N GLU A 50 21.13 2.26 -6.92
CA GLU A 50 21.34 3.67 -7.25
C GLU A 50 21.46 3.92 -8.77
N ASN A 51 22.05 2.98 -9.53
CA ASN A 51 22.13 3.13 -10.98
C ASN A 51 20.78 2.95 -11.67
N ILE A 52 19.92 2.05 -11.16
CA ILE A 52 18.59 1.79 -11.71
C ILE A 52 17.59 2.86 -11.24
N TYR A 53 17.72 3.31 -9.99
CA TYR A 53 16.85 4.27 -9.31
C TYR A 53 17.69 5.41 -8.70
N PRO A 54 18.21 6.34 -9.53
CA PRO A 54 19.10 7.41 -9.05
C PRO A 54 18.47 8.26 -7.96
N GLY A 55 19.21 8.45 -6.85
CA GLY A 55 18.74 9.22 -5.70
C GLY A 55 17.66 8.53 -4.87
N GLY A 56 17.42 7.23 -5.08
CA GLY A 56 16.47 6.48 -4.28
C GLY A 56 17.00 6.12 -2.88
N ALA A 57 16.10 5.58 -2.08
CA ALA A 57 16.36 5.18 -0.70
C ALA A 57 15.74 3.81 -0.41
N VAL A 58 16.28 3.10 0.59
CA VAL A 58 15.73 1.85 1.10
C VAL A 58 15.08 2.08 2.46
N TRP A 59 13.96 1.40 2.71
CA TRP A 59 13.38 1.32 4.04
C TRP A 59 14.24 0.44 4.95
N MET A 60 14.77 1.05 6.01
CA MET A 60 15.50 0.40 7.08
C MET A 60 14.82 0.68 8.43
N ASN A 61 14.99 -0.23 9.38
CA ASN A 61 14.55 -0.02 10.76
C ASN A 61 15.75 0.18 11.69
N LYS A 62 15.47 0.78 12.85
CA LYS A 62 16.34 0.76 14.03
C LYS A 62 15.49 0.62 15.28
N GLY A 63 15.41 -0.60 15.79
CA GLY A 63 14.41 -0.92 16.82
C GLY A 63 13.01 -0.82 16.22
N ASP A 64 12.17 0.05 16.79
CA ASP A 64 10.77 0.26 16.37
C ASP A 64 10.59 1.48 15.45
N GLU A 65 11.69 2.12 15.04
CA GLU A 65 11.66 3.32 14.20
C GLU A 65 12.04 2.99 12.75
N ASP A 66 11.30 3.58 11.81
CA ASP A 66 11.45 3.40 10.37
C ASP A 66 12.14 4.59 9.72
N TYR A 67 13.07 4.29 8.80
CA TYR A 67 13.89 5.28 8.10
C TYR A 67 14.01 4.96 6.62
N TYR A 68 13.97 5.97 5.76
CA TYR A 68 14.39 5.85 4.37
C TYR A 68 15.81 6.35 4.22
N ILE A 69 16.73 5.42 3.99
CA ILE A 69 18.16 5.70 3.89
C ILE A 69 18.56 5.73 2.40
N PRO A 70 19.14 6.82 1.89
CA PRO A 70 19.62 6.88 0.52
C PRO A 70 20.56 5.71 0.20
N PHE A 71 20.47 5.12 -1.00
CA PHE A 71 21.26 3.90 -1.33
C PHE A 71 22.76 4.07 -1.11
N LYS A 72 23.29 5.25 -1.44
CA LYS A 72 24.70 5.64 -1.24
C LYS A 72 25.14 5.66 0.22
N GLU A 73 24.18 5.73 1.14
CA GLU A 73 24.40 5.83 2.57
C GLU A 73 24.13 4.52 3.31
N VAL A 74 23.62 3.47 2.66
CA VAL A 74 23.16 2.27 3.39
C VAL A 74 24.28 1.62 4.22
N ALA A 75 25.47 1.43 3.64
CA ALA A 75 26.59 0.79 4.33
C ALA A 75 26.97 1.49 5.65
N GLN A 76 26.96 2.83 5.68
CA GLN A 76 27.26 3.59 6.91
C GLN A 76 26.16 3.51 7.97
N TYR A 77 24.92 3.18 7.58
CA TYR A 77 23.80 2.98 8.51
C TYR A 77 23.75 1.54 9.02
N GLU A 78 24.08 0.55 8.18
CA GLU A 78 24.23 -0.84 8.61
C GLU A 78 25.29 -0.97 9.73
N GLU A 79 26.43 -0.28 9.61
CA GLU A 79 27.45 -0.20 10.67
C GLU A 79 26.93 0.40 11.98
N LYS A 80 25.86 1.22 11.92
CA LYS A 80 25.19 1.84 13.08
C LYS A 80 24.02 1.01 13.60
N GLY A 81 23.84 -0.21 13.11
CA GLY A 81 22.82 -1.17 13.53
C GLY A 81 21.45 -0.94 12.93
N TYR A 82 21.35 -0.28 11.77
CA TYR A 82 20.11 -0.22 11.00
C TYR A 82 19.98 -1.47 10.13
N GLU A 83 18.78 -2.02 9.98
CA GLU A 83 18.56 -3.21 9.15
C GLU A 83 17.56 -2.91 8.03
N ALA A 84 17.92 -3.23 6.79
CA ALA A 84 17.01 -3.14 5.66
C ALA A 84 15.84 -4.14 5.85
N VAL A 85 14.62 -3.64 5.66
CA VAL A 85 13.40 -4.40 5.98
C VAL A 85 13.04 -5.34 4.83
N ASP A 86 13.02 -6.65 5.09
CA ASP A 86 12.41 -7.61 4.16
C ASP A 86 10.89 -7.45 4.15
N VAL A 87 10.38 -6.84 3.08
CA VAL A 87 8.96 -6.51 2.93
C VAL A 87 8.16 -7.65 2.33
N CYS A 88 8.79 -8.62 1.66
CA CYS A 88 8.07 -9.75 1.05
C CYS A 88 7.29 -10.54 2.11
N ARG A 89 7.91 -10.79 3.26
CA ARG A 89 7.26 -11.43 4.40
C ARG A 89 6.13 -10.57 4.96
N LEU A 90 6.36 -9.26 5.15
CA LEU A 90 5.38 -8.33 5.72
C LEU A 90 4.12 -8.22 4.85
N HIS A 91 4.28 -8.08 3.53
CA HIS A 91 3.15 -8.01 2.60
C HIS A 91 2.35 -9.31 2.60
N LYS A 92 3.00 -10.47 2.51
CA LYS A 92 2.29 -11.77 2.56
C LYS A 92 1.49 -11.95 3.85
N GLN A 93 2.07 -11.53 4.98
CA GLN A 93 1.39 -11.54 6.27
C GLN A 93 0.16 -10.64 6.27
N ARG A 94 0.29 -9.40 5.79
CA ARG A 94 -0.83 -8.46 5.69
C ARG A 94 -1.92 -8.95 4.74
N GLU A 95 -1.56 -9.44 3.56
CA GLU A 95 -2.51 -10.00 2.58
C GLU A 95 -3.34 -11.14 3.17
N ALA A 96 -2.69 -12.10 3.82
CA ALA A 96 -3.41 -13.22 4.43
C ALA A 96 -4.24 -12.78 5.64
N GLN A 97 -3.78 -11.80 6.42
CA GLN A 97 -4.58 -11.25 7.52
C GLN A 97 -5.81 -10.48 6.99
N ILE A 98 -5.66 -9.67 5.95
CA ILE A 98 -6.75 -8.99 5.23
C ILE A 98 -7.78 -10.02 4.76
N ALA A 99 -7.34 -11.09 4.09
CA ALA A 99 -8.24 -12.14 3.61
C ALA A 99 -8.98 -12.86 4.75
N ASN A 100 -8.33 -13.05 5.89
CA ASN A 100 -8.97 -13.64 7.07
C ASN A 100 -10.01 -12.70 7.69
N LEU A 101 -9.75 -11.39 7.76
CA LEU A 101 -10.69 -10.38 8.23
C LEU A 101 -11.91 -10.27 7.31
N GLU A 102 -11.70 -10.23 5.99
CA GLU A 102 -12.78 -10.24 5.00
C GLU A 102 -13.68 -11.48 5.16
N ARG A 103 -13.05 -12.64 5.35
CA ARG A 103 -13.76 -13.90 5.61
C ARG A 103 -14.55 -13.85 6.91
N PHE A 104 -13.97 -13.30 7.98
CA PHE A 104 -14.64 -13.14 9.27
C PHE A 104 -15.87 -12.23 9.15
N ILE A 105 -15.73 -11.05 8.55
CA ILE A 105 -16.81 -10.08 8.33
C ILE A 105 -17.94 -10.72 7.49
N ARG A 106 -17.59 -11.54 6.50
CA ARG A 106 -18.57 -12.25 5.67
C ARG A 106 -19.38 -13.28 6.47
N TYR A 107 -18.74 -14.03 7.36
CA TYR A 107 -19.41 -15.05 8.16
C TYR A 107 -20.19 -14.47 9.35
N TYR A 108 -19.72 -13.35 9.90
CA TYR A 108 -20.31 -12.69 11.06
C TYR A 108 -20.59 -11.22 10.72
N PRO A 109 -21.53 -10.89 9.81
CA PRO A 109 -21.73 -9.51 9.34
C PRO A 109 -22.30 -8.53 10.39
N ASN A 110 -22.92 -9.07 11.43
CA ASN A 110 -23.50 -8.33 12.56
C ASN A 110 -22.97 -8.85 13.91
N GLY A 111 -21.82 -9.52 13.89
CA GLY A 111 -21.17 -10.04 15.10
C GLY A 111 -20.59 -8.94 15.98
N GLU A 112 -20.35 -9.26 17.25
CA GLU A 112 -19.74 -8.40 18.27
C GLU A 112 -18.42 -7.77 17.79
N PHE A 113 -17.56 -8.54 17.11
CA PHE A 113 -16.24 -8.07 16.68
C PHE A 113 -16.21 -7.49 15.27
N THR A 114 -17.35 -7.40 14.60
CA THR A 114 -17.39 -7.05 13.16
C THR A 114 -16.90 -5.64 12.89
N GLN A 115 -17.27 -4.70 13.76
CA GLN A 115 -16.87 -3.31 13.60
C GLN A 115 -15.35 -3.18 13.75
N GLU A 116 -14.78 -3.79 14.79
CA GLU A 116 -13.34 -3.85 14.99
C GLU A 116 -12.62 -4.53 13.82
N ALA A 117 -13.18 -5.61 13.28
CA ALA A 117 -12.63 -6.30 12.12
C ALA A 117 -12.62 -5.41 10.87
N LYS A 118 -13.67 -4.62 10.63
CA LYS A 118 -13.75 -3.65 9.51
C LYS A 118 -12.73 -2.52 9.67
N GLU A 119 -12.59 -1.99 10.87
CA GLU A 119 -11.61 -0.94 11.17
C GLU A 119 -10.18 -1.44 10.93
N LYS A 120 -9.86 -2.63 11.42
CA LYS A 120 -8.57 -3.27 11.18
C LYS A 120 -8.33 -3.59 9.72
N LEU A 121 -9.36 -4.03 9.00
CA LEU A 121 -9.30 -4.25 7.55
C LEU A 121 -8.92 -2.96 6.80
N ILE A 122 -9.56 -1.83 7.12
CA ILE A 122 -9.25 -0.52 6.52
C ILE A 122 -7.80 -0.14 6.81
N GLN A 123 -7.37 -0.20 8.07
CA GLN A 123 -6.01 0.18 8.47
C GLN A 123 -4.95 -0.68 7.77
N LEU A 124 -5.12 -2.00 7.78
CA LEU A 124 -4.18 -2.92 7.15
C LEU A 124 -4.15 -2.72 5.63
N THR A 125 -5.31 -2.55 4.99
CA THR A 125 -5.39 -2.31 3.55
C THR A 125 -4.69 -1.01 3.17
N VAL A 126 -4.90 0.08 3.93
CA VAL A 126 -4.23 1.36 3.67
C VAL A 126 -2.73 1.22 3.86
N ALA A 127 -2.26 0.63 4.97
CA ALA A 127 -0.83 0.44 5.20
C ALA A 127 -0.19 -0.39 4.08
N ASP A 128 -0.83 -1.48 3.73
CA ASP A 128 -0.34 -2.41 2.73
C ASP A 128 -0.30 -1.82 1.31
N VAL A 129 -1.28 -1.02 0.90
CA VAL A 129 -1.23 -0.34 -0.41
C VAL A 129 -0.12 0.72 -0.44
N PHE A 130 0.01 1.52 0.62
CA PHE A 130 1.07 2.54 0.72
C PHE A 130 2.46 1.92 0.70
N ASP A 131 2.63 0.76 1.31
CA ASP A 131 3.93 0.10 1.39
C ASP A 131 4.27 -0.69 0.11
N ARG A 132 3.38 -0.70 -0.90
CA ARG A 132 3.61 -1.40 -2.17
C ARG A 132 3.79 -0.42 -3.32
N GLN A 133 4.22 -0.92 -4.47
CA GLN A 133 4.13 -0.13 -5.69
C GLN A 133 2.68 0.23 -5.97
N HIS A 134 2.39 1.52 -5.97
CA HIS A 134 1.07 2.07 -6.19
C HIS A 134 1.14 3.29 -7.11
N GLY A 135 0.04 3.58 -7.79
CA GLY A 135 -0.13 4.86 -8.47
C GLY A 135 -0.40 5.99 -7.45
N SER A 136 -0.14 7.23 -7.84
CA SER A 136 -0.48 8.39 -7.01
C SER A 136 -1.93 8.81 -7.21
N LEU A 137 -2.64 9.06 -6.11
CA LEU A 137 -3.97 9.67 -6.18
C LEU A 137 -3.89 11.15 -6.58
N PRO A 138 -4.82 11.63 -7.41
CA PRO A 138 -4.96 13.07 -7.65
C PRO A 138 -5.38 13.76 -6.35
N LYS A 139 -4.79 14.93 -6.08
CA LYS A 139 -5.18 15.75 -4.92
C LYS A 139 -6.61 16.24 -5.06
N ALA A 140 -7.36 16.20 -3.96
CA ALA A 140 -8.70 16.75 -3.93
C ALA A 140 -8.68 18.27 -4.15
N GLN A 141 -9.55 18.76 -5.04
CA GLN A 141 -9.72 20.20 -5.27
C GLN A 141 -10.79 20.75 -4.36
N ASN A 142 -10.51 21.82 -3.61
CA ASN A 142 -11.54 22.55 -2.88
C ASN A 142 -12.42 23.31 -3.89
N VAL A 143 -13.72 23.04 -3.86
CA VAL A 143 -14.72 23.62 -4.77
C VAL A 143 -15.66 24.60 -4.06
N GLY A 144 -15.30 25.03 -2.86
CA GLY A 144 -16.04 25.99 -2.04
C GLY A 144 -16.88 25.34 -0.94
N GLY A 145 -17.86 26.08 -0.42
CA GLY A 145 -18.72 25.64 0.69
C GLY A 145 -18.37 26.28 2.03
N SER A 146 -19.21 26.03 3.03
CA SER A 146 -19.01 26.56 4.38
C SER A 146 -17.95 25.75 5.12
N TYR A 147 -16.99 26.44 5.72
CA TYR A 147 -15.95 25.83 6.55
C TYR A 147 -16.55 25.44 7.89
N GLY A 148 -16.90 24.16 8.02
CA GLY A 148 -17.36 23.53 9.26
C GLY A 148 -16.34 22.54 9.83
N THR A 149 -16.76 21.75 10.81
CA THR A 149 -15.93 20.68 11.42
C THR A 149 -15.80 19.42 10.55
N ARG A 150 -16.57 19.36 9.45
CA ARG A 150 -16.56 18.28 8.48
C ARG A 150 -16.39 18.83 7.07
N SER A 151 -15.84 17.97 6.22
CA SER A 151 -15.67 18.19 4.79
C SER A 151 -16.52 17.19 4.02
N THR A 152 -17.11 17.64 2.92
CA THR A 152 -17.86 16.79 1.99
C THR A 152 -17.01 16.56 0.75
N ILE A 153 -16.68 15.30 0.47
CA ILE A 153 -15.78 14.92 -0.63
C ILE A 153 -16.60 14.19 -1.68
N LYS A 154 -16.68 14.75 -2.89
CA LYS A 154 -17.27 14.11 -4.06
C LYS A 154 -16.19 13.38 -4.84
N ILE A 155 -16.36 12.07 -5.00
CA ILE A 155 -15.47 11.23 -5.78
C ILE A 155 -16.21 10.74 -7.03
N LYS A 156 -15.56 10.87 -8.18
CA LYS A 156 -16.01 10.29 -9.44
C LYS A 156 -15.07 9.18 -9.87
N ASN A 157 -15.62 8.04 -10.26
CA ASN A 157 -14.88 6.92 -10.85
C ASN A 157 -15.02 7.01 -12.37
N ASP A 158 -14.00 7.55 -13.05
CA ASP A 158 -13.96 7.65 -14.51
C ASP A 158 -13.31 6.43 -15.17
N THR A 159 -13.31 5.30 -14.47
CA THR A 159 -12.70 4.05 -14.91
C THR A 159 -13.75 2.99 -15.22
N GLN A 160 -13.33 1.93 -15.91
CA GLN A 160 -14.18 0.77 -16.23
C GLN A 160 -14.28 -0.25 -15.09
N TYR A 161 -13.57 -0.04 -13.98
CA TYR A 161 -13.52 -0.96 -12.85
C TYR A 161 -14.38 -0.47 -11.69
N GLY A 162 -14.90 -1.38 -10.87
CA GLY A 162 -15.38 -1.02 -9.54
C GLY A 162 -14.21 -0.59 -8.66
N LEU A 163 -14.40 0.41 -7.79
CA LEU A 163 -13.35 0.92 -6.91
C LEU A 163 -13.78 0.82 -5.45
N SER A 164 -12.95 0.17 -4.64
CA SER A 164 -13.02 0.22 -3.19
C SER A 164 -12.06 1.29 -2.68
N ILE A 165 -12.58 2.28 -1.96
CA ILE A 165 -11.82 3.42 -1.44
C ILE A 165 -11.79 3.33 0.08
N TYR A 166 -10.59 3.44 0.65
CA TYR A 166 -10.30 3.32 2.07
C TYR A 166 -9.66 4.61 2.57
N TYR A 167 -10.29 5.24 3.57
CA TYR A 167 -9.76 6.40 4.28
C TYR A 167 -9.30 5.96 5.66
N SER A 168 -8.08 6.36 6.02
CA SER A 168 -7.51 6.23 7.36
C SER A 168 -7.02 7.59 7.84
N GLY A 169 -7.66 8.12 8.89
CA GLY A 169 -7.37 9.42 9.48
C GLY A 169 -8.18 9.61 10.77
N PRO A 170 -8.68 10.82 11.08
CA PRO A 170 -9.58 11.06 12.22
C PRO A 170 -10.79 10.12 12.30
N GLU A 171 -11.27 9.64 11.15
CA GLU A 171 -12.30 8.61 11.04
C GLU A 171 -11.87 7.56 10.02
N LEU A 172 -12.14 6.28 10.28
CA LEU A 172 -11.95 5.22 9.30
C LEU A 172 -13.20 5.11 8.42
N ARG A 173 -13.02 5.11 7.10
CA ARG A 173 -14.15 5.03 6.18
C ARG A 173 -13.84 4.17 4.96
N GLN A 174 -14.77 3.30 4.61
CA GLN A 174 -14.76 2.56 3.35
C GLN A 174 -15.98 2.95 2.52
N LEU A 175 -15.79 3.06 1.20
CA LEU A 175 -16.89 3.13 0.26
C LEU A 175 -16.55 2.39 -1.04
N TYR A 176 -17.59 2.01 -1.77
CA TYR A 176 -17.48 1.39 -3.08
C TYR A 176 -18.12 2.29 -4.14
N ILE A 177 -17.45 2.46 -5.27
CA ILE A 177 -17.95 3.21 -6.43
C ILE A 177 -17.84 2.32 -7.66
N GLY A 178 -18.98 1.93 -8.22
CA GLY A 178 -19.01 1.17 -9.48
C GLY A 178 -18.41 1.95 -10.65
N ALA A 179 -18.09 1.23 -11.74
CA ALA A 179 -17.54 1.81 -12.97
C ALA A 179 -18.37 2.99 -13.50
N GLY A 180 -17.71 4.08 -13.88
CA GLY A 180 -18.37 5.32 -14.34
C GLY A 180 -19.18 6.07 -13.27
N GLY A 181 -19.19 5.58 -12.02
CA GLY A 181 -20.05 6.06 -10.95
C GLY A 181 -19.52 7.29 -10.21
N SER A 182 -20.27 7.74 -9.22
CA SER A 182 -19.81 8.76 -8.27
C SER A 182 -20.40 8.48 -6.90
N SER A 183 -19.67 8.91 -5.87
CA SER A 183 -20.14 8.87 -4.49
C SER A 183 -19.68 10.11 -3.75
N THR A 184 -20.38 10.41 -2.65
CA THR A 184 -20.02 11.47 -1.72
C THR A 184 -19.73 10.85 -0.36
N VAL A 185 -18.72 11.37 0.32
CA VAL A 185 -18.38 10.97 1.69
C VAL A 185 -18.20 12.23 2.54
N ASP A 186 -18.73 12.21 3.75
CA ASP A 186 -18.54 13.27 4.74
C ASP A 186 -17.53 12.80 5.78
N LEU A 187 -16.44 13.54 5.95
CA LEU A 187 -15.34 13.20 6.86
C LEU A 187 -15.06 14.35 7.84
N PRO A 188 -14.67 14.07 9.10
CA PRO A 188 -14.10 15.09 9.97
C PRO A 188 -12.86 15.72 9.35
N ASN A 189 -12.61 16.98 9.68
CA ASN A 189 -11.39 17.67 9.26
C ASN A 189 -10.13 16.99 9.82
N GLY A 190 -9.08 16.95 9.02
CA GLY A 190 -7.79 16.38 9.38
C GLY A 190 -7.07 15.76 8.18
N GLU A 191 -5.96 15.09 8.47
CA GLU A 191 -5.12 14.41 7.49
C GLU A 191 -5.61 12.98 7.28
N TYR A 192 -5.62 12.54 6.01
CA TYR A 192 -6.03 11.20 5.62
C TYR A 192 -5.00 10.54 4.74
N ARG A 193 -4.69 9.28 5.06
CA ARG A 193 -4.12 8.30 4.14
C ARG A 193 -5.26 7.65 3.38
N ILE A 194 -5.21 7.71 2.05
CA ILE A 194 -6.26 7.22 1.18
C ILE A 194 -5.68 6.12 0.30
N ALA A 195 -6.32 4.96 0.29
CA ALA A 195 -5.99 3.85 -0.60
C ALA A 195 -7.20 3.51 -1.49
N VAL A 196 -6.94 3.19 -2.74
CA VAL A 196 -7.95 2.81 -3.74
C VAL A 196 -7.52 1.51 -4.37
N LYS A 197 -8.41 0.52 -4.31
CA LYS A 197 -8.26 -0.78 -4.96
C LYS A 197 -9.29 -0.93 -6.05
N ALA A 198 -8.88 -1.40 -7.22
CA ALA A 198 -9.78 -1.70 -8.32
C ALA A 198 -10.22 -3.15 -8.30
N ASP A 199 -11.49 -3.38 -8.66
CA ASP A 199 -12.06 -4.70 -8.84
C ASP A 199 -11.51 -5.29 -10.16
N GLY A 200 -10.30 -5.83 -10.11
CA GLY A 200 -9.62 -6.44 -11.24
C GLY A 200 -8.15 -6.69 -10.93
N GLY A 201 -7.73 -7.97 -10.93
CA GLY A 201 -6.40 -8.38 -10.45
C GLY A 201 -5.17 -7.88 -11.22
N ASN A 202 -5.37 -7.17 -12.34
CA ASN A 202 -4.29 -6.63 -13.19
C ASN A 202 -4.24 -5.10 -13.18
N VAL A 203 -4.79 -4.48 -12.14
CA VAL A 203 -4.86 -3.03 -12.02
C VAL A 203 -4.08 -2.62 -10.78
N SER A 204 -3.12 -1.72 -10.95
CA SER A 204 -2.35 -1.16 -9.85
C SER A 204 -3.28 -0.51 -8.82
N ASP A 205 -2.96 -0.71 -7.54
CA ASP A 205 -3.58 0.06 -6.47
C ASP A 205 -3.09 1.52 -6.52
N TYR A 206 -3.85 2.43 -5.92
CA TYR A 206 -3.50 3.85 -5.85
C TYR A 206 -3.54 4.33 -4.41
N ALA A 207 -2.58 5.16 -4.02
CA ALA A 207 -2.55 5.79 -2.71
C ALA A 207 -2.15 7.26 -2.76
N GLY A 208 -2.51 7.99 -1.71
CA GLY A 208 -2.17 9.39 -1.55
C GLY A 208 -2.63 9.97 -0.22
N LEU A 209 -2.03 11.10 0.12
CA LEU A 209 -2.38 11.88 1.31
C LEU A 209 -3.29 13.03 0.91
N ASP A 210 -4.27 13.37 1.73
CA ASP A 210 -5.04 14.62 1.62
C ASP A 210 -5.29 15.22 3.00
N VAL A 211 -5.50 16.54 3.02
CA VAL A 211 -5.85 17.29 4.24
C VAL A 211 -7.15 18.03 4.00
N TYR A 212 -8.14 17.77 4.86
CA TYR A 212 -9.46 18.37 4.76
C TYR A 212 -9.70 19.36 5.90
N GLN A 213 -10.12 20.58 5.58
CA GLN A 213 -10.23 21.70 6.53
C GLN A 213 -11.64 22.31 6.60
N GLY A 214 -12.64 21.59 6.09
CA GLY A 214 -14.02 22.04 5.97
C GLY A 214 -14.35 22.46 4.54
N GLY A 215 -15.64 22.47 4.22
CA GLY A 215 -16.13 22.80 2.88
C GLY A 215 -16.29 21.57 1.99
N GLN A 216 -16.27 21.80 0.68
CA GLN A 216 -16.53 20.80 -0.34
C GLN A 216 -15.28 20.56 -1.16
N TYR A 217 -14.97 19.28 -1.37
CA TYR A 217 -13.83 18.84 -2.17
C TYR A 217 -14.30 17.92 -3.27
N SER A 218 -13.56 17.88 -4.38
CA SER A 218 -13.85 16.97 -5.49
C SER A 218 -12.58 16.45 -6.14
N TYR A 219 -12.60 15.18 -6.54
CA TYR A 219 -11.63 14.64 -7.49
C TYR A 219 -12.25 13.54 -8.35
N SER A 220 -11.63 13.31 -9.50
CA SER A 220 -11.99 12.22 -10.42
C SER A 220 -10.84 11.23 -10.48
N LEU A 221 -11.15 9.96 -10.29
CA LEU A 221 -10.20 8.87 -10.33
C LEU A 221 -10.06 8.40 -11.77
N TYR A 222 -8.83 8.45 -12.26
CA TYR A 222 -8.44 7.92 -13.55
C TYR A 222 -7.38 6.86 -13.31
N ILE A 223 -7.65 5.63 -13.74
CA ILE A 223 -6.64 4.57 -13.73
C ILE A 223 -5.95 4.60 -15.09
N LYS A 224 -4.66 4.97 -15.09
CA LYS A 224 -3.78 4.67 -16.22
C LYS A 224 -3.27 3.25 -15.98
N GLY A 225 -3.66 2.30 -16.82
CA GLY A 225 -3.08 0.96 -16.75
C GLY A 225 -1.55 1.05 -16.83
N GLN A 226 -0.86 0.61 -15.78
CA GLN A 226 0.57 0.37 -15.88
C GLN A 226 0.75 -1.04 -16.42
N TYR A 227 1.47 -1.16 -17.53
CA TYR A 227 2.02 -2.46 -17.92
C TYR A 227 3.00 -2.84 -16.82
N HIS A 228 2.69 -3.89 -16.06
CA HIS A 228 3.68 -4.55 -15.22
C HIS A 228 4.85 -4.92 -16.13
N TRP A 229 6.01 -4.29 -15.92
CA TRP A 229 7.25 -4.88 -16.39
C TRP A 229 7.40 -6.16 -15.56
N ASN A 230 7.04 -7.30 -16.15
CA ASN A 230 7.38 -8.59 -15.59
C ASN A 230 8.87 -8.55 -15.27
N SER A 231 9.23 -8.89 -14.03
CA SER A 231 10.62 -9.18 -13.63
C SER A 231 11.32 -9.88 -14.80
N PRO A 232 12.58 -9.55 -15.13
CA PRO A 232 13.31 -10.33 -16.10
C PRO A 232 13.32 -11.76 -15.57
N SER A 233 12.52 -12.60 -16.23
CA SER A 233 12.59 -14.04 -16.08
C SER A 233 14.06 -14.40 -16.18
N SER A 234 14.55 -15.12 -15.19
CA SER A 234 15.84 -15.79 -15.19
C SER A 234 16.01 -16.57 -16.50
N SER A 235 16.65 -15.93 -17.48
CA SER A 235 17.31 -16.59 -18.59
C SER A 235 18.55 -15.80 -18.95
N VAL A 236 19.58 -15.97 -18.13
CA VAL A 236 20.95 -15.86 -18.59
C VAL A 236 21.09 -16.82 -19.79
N ARG A 237 21.28 -16.26 -20.98
CA ARG A 237 21.97 -16.94 -22.07
C ARG A 237 23.04 -16.01 -22.58
N TYR A 238 24.27 -16.23 -22.10
CA TYR A 238 25.45 -15.79 -22.80
C TYR A 238 25.50 -16.52 -24.14
N ASN A 239 25.56 -15.77 -25.24
CA ASN A 239 26.29 -16.22 -26.41
C ASN A 239 27.48 -15.29 -26.59
N SER A 240 28.60 -15.72 -26.00
CA SER A 240 29.93 -15.34 -26.42
C SER A 240 30.24 -16.04 -27.74
N SER A 241 30.55 -15.28 -28.78
CA SER A 241 31.59 -15.66 -29.73
C SER A 241 31.96 -14.45 -30.58
N THR A 242 33.04 -13.79 -30.17
CA THR A 242 33.99 -13.15 -31.07
C THR A 242 34.60 -14.21 -31.99
N GLY A 243 34.55 -13.94 -33.28
CA GLY A 243 35.33 -14.56 -34.36
C GLY A 243 35.30 -13.62 -35.54
#